data_AF-A0A2S2FEQ2-F1
#
_entry.id   AF-A0A2S2FEQ2-F1
#
_cell.length_a   1.000
_cell.length_b   1.000
_cell.length_c   1.000
_cell.angle_alpha   90.00
_cell.angle_beta   90.00
_cell.angle_gamma   90.00
#
_symmetry.space_group_name_H-M   'P 1'
#
loop_
_entity.id
_entity.type
_entity.pdbx_description
1 polymer ?
#
loop_
_entity_poly.entity_id
_entity_poly.type
_entity_poly.pdbx_seq_one_letter_code
_entity_poly.pdbx_strand_id
1 'polypeptide(L)'
;MGVAINRNDQIDTSMMLILRYKRPVVALKDIVEDYMPHLDMAAAKQRAAKCKLPFPAFKVDGNKSEYFVNLTDVAAWLDSLQKESQRNWSEVN
;
A
#
# COMPACT_ATOMS: atom_id res chain seq x y z
N MET A 1 29.09 -29.34 -2.11
CA MET A 1 27.62 -29.17 -2.10
C MET A 1 27.35 -27.70 -2.29
N GLY A 2 26.93 -27.29 -3.49
CA GLY A 2 26.56 -25.90 -3.75
C GLY A 2 25.26 -25.60 -3.02
N VAL A 3 25.26 -24.59 -2.15
CA VAL A 3 24.03 -24.07 -1.57
C VAL A 3 23.21 -23.49 -2.72
N ALA A 4 22.15 -24.19 -3.10
CA ALA A 4 21.13 -23.63 -3.96
C ALA A 4 20.49 -22.47 -3.17
N ILE A 5 20.85 -21.24 -3.52
CA ILE A 5 20.13 -20.07 -3.06
C ILE A 5 18.74 -20.16 -3.69
N ASN A 6 17.78 -20.66 -2.92
CA ASN A 6 16.37 -20.58 -3.28
C ASN A 6 16.06 -19.10 -3.50
N ARG A 7 15.56 -18.73 -4.70
CA ARG A 7 15.08 -17.37 -5.02
C ARG A 7 13.79 -17.00 -4.25
N ASN A 8 13.68 -17.44 -2.99
CA ASN A 8 12.56 -17.18 -2.10
C ASN A 8 12.95 -16.30 -0.89
N ASP A 9 14.15 -15.70 -0.90
CA ASP A 9 14.50 -14.50 -0.11
C ASP A 9 13.88 -13.22 -0.73
N GLN A 10 12.71 -13.35 -1.36
CA GLN A 10 11.98 -12.22 -1.92
C GLN A 10 11.39 -11.48 -0.72
N ILE A 11 12.02 -10.39 -0.33
CA ILE A 11 11.43 -9.51 0.69
C ILE A 11 10.11 -8.99 0.10
N ASP A 12 8.99 -9.49 0.61
CA ASP A 12 7.67 -9.08 0.16
C ASP A 12 7.46 -7.58 0.42
N THR A 13 6.76 -6.90 -0.49
CA THR A 13 6.38 -5.48 -0.33
C THR A 13 5.68 -5.27 1.01
N SER A 14 4.80 -6.18 1.42
CA SER A 14 4.17 -6.17 2.74
C SER A 14 5.18 -6.19 3.88
N MET A 15 6.20 -7.05 3.82
CA MET A 15 7.25 -7.11 4.84
C MET A 15 8.09 -5.83 4.86
N MET A 16 8.45 -5.27 3.70
CA MET A 16 9.17 -4.00 3.63
C MET A 16 8.39 -2.85 4.28
N LEU A 17 7.09 -2.75 3.98
CA LEU A 17 6.22 -1.74 4.58
C LEU A 17 6.10 -1.94 6.09
N ILE A 18 5.90 -3.18 6.56
CA ILE A 18 5.82 -3.48 7.99
C ILE A 18 7.13 -3.11 8.70
N LEU A 19 8.30 -3.37 8.09
CA LEU A 19 9.59 -2.96 8.66
C LEU A 19 9.75 -1.43 8.70
N ARG A 20 9.24 -0.72 7.68
CA ARG A 20 9.29 0.74 7.57
C ARG A 20 8.41 1.47 8.59
N TYR A 21 7.18 0.99 8.78
CA TYR A 21 6.21 1.64 9.69
C TYR A 21 6.17 1.00 11.08
N LYS A 22 6.72 -0.22 11.24
CA LYS A 22 6.74 -1.02 12.48
C LYS A 22 5.35 -1.24 13.08
N ARG A 23 4.31 -1.25 12.24
CA ARG A 23 2.90 -1.39 12.62
C ARG A 23 2.17 -2.17 11.53
N PRO A 24 1.19 -3.02 11.87
CA PRO A 24 0.38 -3.74 10.88
C PRO A 24 -0.63 -2.82 10.16
N VAL A 25 -1.08 -1.78 10.86
CA VAL A 25 -2.06 -0.81 10.38
C VAL A 25 -1.50 0.59 10.57
N VAL A 26 -1.65 1.43 9.56
CA VAL A 26 -1.11 2.80 9.52
C VAL A 26 -2.24 3.79 9.26
N ALA A 27 -2.08 5.03 9.73
CA ALA A 27 -3.05 6.07 9.45
C ALA A 27 -3.08 6.36 7.94
N LEU A 28 -4.28 6.61 7.40
CA LEU A 28 -4.44 6.97 5.99
C LEU A 28 -3.59 8.20 5.63
N LYS A 29 -3.36 9.10 6.59
CA LYS A 29 -2.49 10.27 6.43
C LYS A 29 -1.11 9.89 5.93
N ASP A 30 -0.45 8.98 6.63
CA ASP A 30 0.95 8.66 6.39
C ASP A 30 1.11 8.00 5.02
N ILE A 31 0.18 7.11 4.66
CA ILE A 31 0.18 6.45 3.33
C ILE A 31 -0.10 7.45 2.20
N VAL A 32 -1.02 8.40 2.40
CA VAL A 32 -1.30 9.44 1.41
C VAL A 32 -0.10 10.37 1.24
N GLU A 33 0.58 10.74 2.33
CA GLU A 33 1.77 11.58 2.28
C GLU A 33 2.93 10.88 1.55
N ASP A 34 3.15 9.58 1.82
CA ASP A 34 4.25 8.82 1.25
C ASP A 34 4.03 8.41 -0.22
N TYR A 35 2.81 8.00 -0.60
CA TYR A 35 2.52 7.41 -1.92
C TYR A 35 1.57 8.23 -2.80
N MET A 36 0.86 9.21 -2.24
CA MET A 36 -0.13 10.02 -2.96
C MET A 36 0.02 11.51 -2.64
N PRO A 37 1.21 12.13 -2.74
CA PRO A 37 1.45 13.49 -2.25
C PRO A 37 0.63 14.57 -2.97
N HIS A 38 0.09 14.25 -4.15
CA HIS A 38 -0.81 15.13 -4.92
C HIS A 38 -2.25 15.11 -4.40
N LEU A 39 -2.60 14.18 -3.51
CA LEU A 39 -3.94 14.01 -2.97
C LEU A 39 -4.04 14.72 -1.62
N ASP A 40 -4.86 15.78 -1.56
CA ASP A 40 -5.12 16.46 -0.31
C ASP A 40 -5.85 15.56 0.70
N MET A 41 -5.59 15.74 1.99
CA MET A 41 -6.14 14.93 3.07
C MET A 41 -7.67 14.99 3.11
N ALA A 42 -8.27 16.16 2.86
CA ALA A 42 -9.72 16.29 2.80
C ALA A 42 -10.32 15.44 1.66
N ALA A 43 -9.65 15.44 0.50
CA ALA A 43 -10.03 14.62 -0.64
C ALA A 43 -9.80 13.11 -0.36
N ALA A 44 -8.71 12.74 0.31
CA ALA A 44 -8.44 11.36 0.70
C ALA A 44 -9.52 10.80 1.63
N LYS A 45 -9.94 11.57 2.66
CA LYS A 45 -11.04 11.17 3.56
C LYS A 45 -12.37 11.04 2.81
N GLN A 46 -12.68 11.95 1.88
CA GLN A 46 -13.88 11.81 1.05
C GLN A 46 -13.83 10.56 0.15
N ARG A 47 -12.67 10.25 -0.43
CA ARG A 47 -12.49 9.04 -1.25
C ARG A 47 -12.60 7.77 -0.41
N ALA A 48 -12.04 7.76 0.81
CA ALA A 48 -12.20 6.66 1.76
C ALA A 48 -13.68 6.43 2.11
N ALA A 49 -14.42 7.50 2.43
CA ALA A 49 -15.85 7.41 2.74
C ALA A 49 -16.70 6.91 1.55
N LYS A 50 -16.26 7.16 0.32
CA LYS A 50 -16.93 6.71 -0.92
C LYS A 50 -16.38 5.39 -1.46
N CYS A 51 -15.48 4.71 -0.74
CA CYS A 51 -14.78 3.51 -1.20
C CYS A 51 -14.11 3.68 -2.59
N LYS A 52 -13.58 4.87 -2.87
CA LYS A 52 -12.90 5.23 -4.13
C LYS A 52 -11.37 5.23 -4.02
N LEU A 53 -10.84 4.75 -2.90
CA LEU A 53 -9.40 4.53 -2.77
C LEU A 53 -9.03 3.18 -3.41
N PRO A 54 -7.78 3.04 -3.89
CA PRO A 54 -7.32 1.79 -4.49
C PRO A 54 -7.17 0.64 -3.47
N PHE A 55 -7.26 0.93 -2.18
CA PHE A 55 -7.23 -0.02 -1.08
C PHE A 55 -8.36 0.29 -0.07
N PRO A 56 -8.79 -0.71 0.72
CA PRO A 56 -9.76 -0.52 1.80
C PRO A 56 -9.20 0.38 2.90
N ALA A 57 -9.99 1.37 3.31
CA ALA A 57 -9.73 2.20 4.48
C ALA A 57 -10.88 2.05 5.47
N PHE A 58 -10.57 1.94 6.76
CA PHE A 58 -11.54 1.70 7.81
C PHE A 58 -11.33 2.65 8.99
N LYS A 59 -12.34 2.77 9.86
CA LYS A 59 -12.21 3.51 11.12
C LYS A 59 -12.22 2.51 12.28
N VAL A 60 -11.36 2.73 13.26
CA VAL A 60 -11.26 1.86 14.45
C VAL A 60 -12.35 2.18 15.47
N ASP A 61 -12.81 3.44 15.50
CA ASP A 61 -13.85 3.91 16.41
C ASP A 61 -14.83 4.81 15.63
N GLY A 62 -15.76 5.52 16.30
CA GLY A 62 -16.92 6.18 15.71
C GLY A 62 -16.66 7.20 14.57
N ASN A 63 -17.71 7.94 14.19
CA ASN A 63 -17.71 8.71 12.95
C ASN A 63 -16.62 9.80 12.83
N LYS A 64 -16.08 10.29 13.95
CA LYS A 64 -14.99 11.29 14.00
C LYS A 64 -13.58 10.70 13.99
N SER A 65 -13.46 9.38 14.02
CA SER A 65 -12.17 8.70 14.10
C SER A 65 -11.41 8.77 12.80
N GLU A 66 -10.08 8.70 12.92
CA GLU A 66 -9.17 8.69 11.79
C GLU A 66 -9.34 7.41 10.95
N TYR A 67 -9.08 7.55 9.66
CA TYR A 67 -9.05 6.40 8.76
C TYR A 67 -7.70 5.70 8.89
N PHE A 68 -7.76 4.38 8.95
CA PHE A 68 -6.64 3.47 8.99
C PHE A 68 -6.68 2.54 7.79
N VAL A 69 -5.50 2.06 7.42
CA VAL A 69 -5.30 1.16 6.28
C VAL A 69 -4.34 0.04 6.69
N ASN A 70 -4.64 -1.17 6.23
CA ASN A 70 -3.77 -2.32 6.45
C ASN A 70 -2.62 -2.29 5.45
N LEU A 71 -1.38 -2.49 5.92
CA LEU A 71 -0.21 -2.49 5.05
C LEU A 71 -0.22 -3.61 4.01
N THR A 72 -0.85 -4.74 4.31
CA THR A 72 -0.98 -5.83 3.34
C THR A 72 -1.81 -5.41 2.13
N ASP A 73 -2.88 -4.63 2.35
CA ASP A 73 -3.73 -4.14 1.27
C ASP A 73 -3.00 -3.06 0.44
N VAL A 74 -2.25 -2.19 1.11
CA VAL A 74 -1.39 -1.19 0.44
C VAL A 74 -0.31 -1.89 -0.40
N ALA A 75 0.33 -2.94 0.13
CA ALA A 75 1.32 -3.72 -0.61
C ALA A 75 0.73 -4.37 -1.85
N ALA A 76 -0.44 -5.02 -1.73
CA ALA A 76 -1.12 -5.64 -2.87
C ALA A 76 -1.44 -4.63 -3.98
N TRP A 77 -1.82 -3.41 -3.60
CA TRP A 77 -2.02 -2.31 -4.54
C TRP A 77 -0.71 -1.90 -5.24
N LEU A 78 0.36 -1.66 -4.48
CA LEU A 78 1.67 -1.30 -5.04
C LEU A 78 2.21 -2.39 -5.99
N ASP A 79 2.09 -3.65 -5.60
CA ASP A 79 2.50 -4.79 -6.42
C ASP A 79 1.71 -4.88 -7.73
N SER A 80 0.42 -4.53 -7.69
CA SER A 80 -0.42 -4.50 -8.89
C SER A 80 0.05 -3.41 -9.86
N LEU A 81 0.35 -2.20 -9.36
CA LEU A 81 0.92 -1.11 -10.17
C LEU A 81 2.28 -1.48 -10.76
N GLN A 82 3.13 -2.14 -9.97
CA GLN A 82 4.43 -2.59 -10.45
C GLN A 82 4.28 -3.64 -11.56
N LYS A 83 3.39 -4.63 -11.39
CA LYS A 83 3.12 -5.65 -12.41
C LYS A 83 2.57 -5.05 -13.70
N GLU A 84 1.66 -4.08 -13.61
CA GLU A 84 1.15 -3.35 -14.77
C GLU A 84 2.27 -2.61 -15.50
N SER A 85 3.13 -1.91 -14.74
CA SER A 85 4.27 -1.19 -15.29
C SER A 85 5.29 -2.12 -15.96
N GLN A 86 5.54 -3.30 -15.37
CA GLN A 86 6.42 -4.32 -15.96
C GLN A 86 5.86 -4.85 -17.28
N ARG A 87 4.55 -5.11 -17.36
CA ARG A 87 3.91 -5.54 -18.61
C ARG A 87 4.07 -4.49 -19.69
N ASN A 88 3.72 -3.25 -19.37
CA ASN A 88 3.83 -2.13 -20.31
C ASN A 88 5.28 -1.97 -20.81
N TRP A 89 6.26 -2.02 -19.90
CA TRP A 89 7.68 -1.95 -20.28
C TRP A 89 8.12 -3.11 -21.20
N SER A 90 7.55 -4.30 -21.01
CA SER A 90 7.87 -5.48 -21.82
C SER A 90 7.17 -5.48 -23.18
N GLU A 91 6.09 -4.72 -23.35
CA GLU A 91 5.35 -4.61 -24.62
C GLU A 91 5.96 -3.54 -25.55
N VAL A 92 6.68 -2.57 -24.99
CA VAL A 92 7.33 -1.49 -25.73
C VAL A 92 8.71 -1.90 -26.28
N ASN A 93 9.28 -3.01 -25.80
CA ASN A 93 10.65 -3.46 -26.08
C ASN A 93 10.69 -4.83 -26.77
#